data_AF-A0A1D7XW03-F1
#
_entry.id   AF-A0A1D7XW03-F1
#
_cell.length_a   1.000
_cell.length_b   1.000
_cell.length_c   1.000
_cell.angle_alpha   90.00
_cell.angle_beta   90.00
_cell.angle_gamma   90.00
#
_symmetry.space_group_name_H-M   'P 1'
#
loop_
_entity.id
_entity.type
_entity.pdbx_description
1 polymer ?
#
loop_
_entity_poly.entity_id
_entity_poly.type
_entity_poly.pdbx_seq_one_letter_code
_entity_poly.pdbx_strand_id
1 'polypeptide(L)'
;MNKKEALKILNDNAATENDSYLYFIHEEGCFDEFSFWEFYNAIKVLGHEFKDEKKLSRELMKKIIKSYEWYLILIGFHFDPNDKSRIDHLPENYSQYSLRLRNAITSFIDGNPITNELEEVLNNDLKNKTKVFKKVDYNKSNM
;
A
#
# COMPACT_ATOMS: atom_id res chain seq x y z
N MET A 1 18.09 0.71 0.00
CA MET A 1 17.50 -0.09 1.08
C MET A 1 18.03 -1.52 1.00
N ASN A 2 18.55 -2.07 2.09
CA ASN A 2 18.98 -3.48 2.20
C ASN A 2 17.93 -4.36 2.91
N LYS A 3 18.14 -5.68 2.94
CA LYS A 3 17.23 -6.65 3.60
C LYS A 3 16.89 -6.30 5.05
N LYS A 4 17.88 -5.86 5.85
CA LYS A 4 17.68 -5.55 7.27
C LYS A 4 16.80 -4.31 7.45
N GLU A 5 17.05 -3.28 6.65
CA GLU A 5 16.22 -2.07 6.62
C GLU A 5 14.79 -2.39 6.19
N ALA A 6 14.63 -3.18 5.12
CA ALA A 6 13.33 -3.59 4.63
C ALA A 6 12.52 -4.39 5.66
N LEU A 7 13.18 -5.32 6.38
CA LEU A 7 12.56 -6.06 7.48
C LEU A 7 12.15 -5.13 8.63
N LYS A 8 12.96 -4.12 8.96
CA LYS A 8 12.60 -3.12 9.98
C LYS A 8 11.35 -2.36 9.55
N ILE A 9 11.33 -1.78 8.35
CA ILE A 9 10.19 -1.02 7.82
C ILE A 9 8.91 -1.87 7.82
N LEU A 10 8.97 -3.13 7.39
CA LEU A 10 7.83 -4.04 7.43
C LEU A 10 7.37 -4.31 8.88
N ASN A 11 8.29 -4.54 9.81
CA ASN A 11 7.94 -4.80 11.21
C ASN A 11 7.27 -3.58 11.84
N ASP A 12 7.82 -2.39 11.59
CA ASP A 12 7.30 -1.13 12.11
C ASP A 12 5.88 -0.89 11.59
N ASN A 13 5.65 -1.09 10.29
CA ASN A 13 4.30 -1.00 9.72
C ASN A 13 3.36 -2.07 10.28
N ALA A 14 3.81 -3.33 10.42
CA ALA A 14 2.96 -4.40 10.97
C ALA A 14 2.58 -4.19 12.44
N ALA A 15 3.37 -3.41 13.19
CA ALA A 15 3.11 -3.03 14.57
C ALA A 15 2.50 -1.62 14.70
N THR A 16 2.38 -0.87 13.60
CA THR A 16 1.95 0.54 13.61
C THR A 16 2.84 1.39 14.52
N GLU A 17 4.15 1.15 14.50
CA GLU A 17 5.13 1.90 15.30
C GLU A 17 5.22 3.35 14.83
N ASN A 18 5.64 4.24 15.73
CA ASN A 18 5.87 5.65 15.43
C ASN A 18 6.74 5.82 14.16
N ASP A 19 6.41 6.82 13.36
CA ASP A 19 7.03 7.14 12.07
C ASP A 19 6.87 6.07 10.97
N SER A 20 6.08 5.03 11.19
CA SER A 20 5.69 4.11 10.12
C SER A 20 4.57 4.69 9.25
N TYR A 21 4.46 4.24 8.00
CA TYR A 21 3.37 4.69 7.12
C TYR A 21 1.98 4.41 7.70
N LEU A 22 1.77 3.22 8.28
CA LEU A 22 0.49 2.91 8.92
C LEU A 22 0.23 3.73 10.18
N TYR A 23 1.28 4.18 10.88
CA TYR A 23 1.14 5.14 11.98
C TYR A 23 0.67 6.50 11.46
N PHE A 24 1.27 7.02 10.40
CA PHE A 24 0.83 8.29 9.80
C PHE A 24 -0.64 8.27 9.37
N ILE A 25 -1.10 7.16 8.78
CA ILE A 25 -2.51 7.05 8.42
C ILE A 25 -3.40 6.92 9.67
N HIS A 26 -3.03 6.08 10.64
CA HIS A 26 -3.90 5.74 11.76
C HIS A 26 -3.96 6.83 12.84
N GLU A 27 -2.79 7.29 13.30
CA GLU A 27 -2.66 8.18 14.45
C GLU A 27 -2.66 9.66 14.02
N GLU A 28 -1.95 9.97 12.93
CA GLU A 28 -1.83 11.36 12.44
C GLU A 28 -2.89 11.73 11.41
N GLY A 29 -3.69 10.76 10.94
CA GLY A 29 -4.72 10.99 9.95
C GLY A 29 -4.17 11.58 8.65
N CYS A 30 -2.96 11.22 8.23
CA CYS A 30 -2.34 11.76 7.02
C CYS A 30 -1.76 10.69 6.10
N PHE A 31 -1.87 10.93 4.80
CA PHE A 31 -1.18 10.18 3.78
C PHE A 31 0.22 10.78 3.60
N ASP A 32 1.19 10.23 4.30
CA ASP A 32 2.59 10.58 4.07
C ASP A 32 3.16 9.76 2.89
N GLU A 33 3.38 10.44 1.76
CA GLU A 33 3.83 9.80 0.53
C GLU A 33 5.24 9.20 0.66
N PHE A 34 6.13 9.84 1.43
CA PHE A 34 7.50 9.36 1.61
C PHE A 34 7.52 7.99 2.28
N SER A 35 6.87 7.87 3.45
CA SER A 35 6.77 6.61 4.19
C SER A 35 5.99 5.53 3.43
N PHE A 36 5.00 5.90 2.60
CA PHE A 36 4.37 4.97 1.67
C PHE A 36 5.42 4.32 0.75
N TRP A 37 6.26 5.14 0.11
CA TRP A 37 7.26 4.63 -0.82
C TRP A 37 8.32 3.80 -0.11
N GLU A 38 8.70 4.15 1.12
CA GLU A 38 9.57 3.30 1.94
C GLU A 38 8.93 1.94 2.22
N PHE A 39 7.66 1.90 2.61
CA PHE A 39 6.95 0.66 2.87
C PHE A 39 6.79 -0.21 1.61
N TYR A 40 6.35 0.38 0.50
CA TYR A 40 6.25 -0.32 -0.79
C TYR A 40 7.60 -0.89 -1.26
N ASN A 41 8.66 -0.09 -1.18
CA ASN A 41 9.99 -0.52 -1.58
C ASN A 41 10.56 -1.59 -0.65
N ALA A 42 10.23 -1.57 0.65
CA ALA A 42 10.59 -2.64 1.58
C ALA A 42 10.01 -3.98 1.12
N ILE A 43 8.72 -4.04 0.78
CA ILE A 43 8.10 -5.27 0.26
C ILE A 43 8.78 -5.74 -1.03
N LYS A 44 9.10 -4.83 -1.95
CA LYS A 44 9.83 -5.17 -3.18
C LYS A 44 11.21 -5.74 -2.92
N VAL A 45 12.00 -5.11 -2.06
CA VAL A 45 13.33 -5.60 -1.67
C VAL A 45 13.22 -6.98 -1.06
N LEU A 46 12.25 -7.19 -0.16
CA LEU A 46 12.01 -8.52 0.41
C LEU A 46 11.59 -9.52 -0.68
N GLY A 47 10.81 -9.13 -1.68
CA GLY A 47 10.49 -9.99 -2.82
C GLY A 47 11.74 -10.51 -3.50
N HIS A 48 12.68 -9.61 -3.83
CA HIS A 48 13.95 -9.98 -4.45
C HIS A 48 14.84 -10.84 -3.54
N GLU A 49 14.92 -10.52 -2.25
CA GLU A 49 15.73 -11.24 -1.26
C GLU A 49 15.22 -12.66 -0.95
N PHE A 50 13.91 -12.88 -1.10
CA PHE A 50 13.25 -14.15 -0.75
C PHE A 50 12.80 -14.95 -2.00
N LYS A 51 13.10 -14.50 -3.22
CA LYS A 51 12.60 -15.12 -4.47
C LYS A 51 12.95 -16.60 -4.64
N ASP A 52 14.13 -17.01 -4.16
CA ASP A 52 14.64 -18.38 -4.29
C ASP A 52 14.29 -19.23 -3.05
N GLU A 53 13.63 -18.65 -2.04
CA GLU A 53 13.23 -19.37 -0.83
C GLU A 53 11.98 -20.22 -1.10
N LYS A 54 12.16 -21.55 -1.10
CA LYS A 54 11.06 -22.51 -1.30
C LYS A 54 9.95 -22.45 -0.24
N LYS A 55 10.22 -21.84 0.92
CA LYS A 55 9.28 -21.73 2.04
C LYS A 55 9.48 -20.41 2.76
N LEU A 56 8.51 -19.52 2.65
CA LEU A 56 8.48 -18.27 3.40
C LEU A 56 8.09 -18.54 4.87
N SER A 57 8.64 -17.73 5.77
CA SER A 57 8.23 -17.74 7.18
C SER A 57 6.77 -17.33 7.32
N ARG A 58 5.98 -18.11 8.07
CA ARG A 58 4.58 -17.77 8.39
C ARG A 58 4.46 -16.43 9.11
N GLU A 59 5.43 -16.10 9.96
CA GLU A 59 5.45 -14.82 10.68
C GLU A 59 5.69 -13.65 9.73
N LEU A 60 6.56 -13.82 8.74
CA LEU A 60 6.80 -12.80 7.71
C LEU A 60 5.54 -12.57 6.87
N MET A 61 4.92 -13.65 6.41
CA MET A 61 3.66 -13.61 5.67
C MET A 61 2.54 -12.93 6.46
N LYS A 62 2.39 -13.27 7.74
CA LYS A 62 1.40 -12.66 8.62
C LYS A 62 1.60 -11.16 8.76
N LYS A 63 2.84 -10.69 8.88
CA LYS A 63 3.16 -9.25 8.96
C LYS A 63 2.80 -8.51 7.67
N ILE A 64 3.11 -9.08 6.51
CA ILE A 64 2.77 -8.49 5.21
C ILE A 64 1.26 -8.38 5.04
N ILE A 65 0.54 -9.49 5.27
CA ILE A 65 -0.92 -9.53 5.13
C ILE A 65 -1.57 -8.56 6.11
N LYS A 66 -1.19 -8.59 7.39
CA LYS A 66 -1.71 -7.68 8.41
C LYS A 66 -1.51 -6.21 8.02
N SER A 67 -0.32 -5.85 7.55
CA SER A 67 -0.02 -4.46 7.16
C SER A 67 -0.90 -4.00 6.00
N TYR A 68 -1.12 -4.87 5.01
CA TYR A 68 -1.96 -4.55 3.86
C TYR A 68 -3.44 -4.49 4.21
N GLU A 69 -3.95 -5.45 5.00
CA GLU A 69 -5.32 -5.42 5.50
C GLU A 69 -5.58 -4.17 6.33
N TRP A 70 -4.63 -3.81 7.20
CA TRP A 70 -4.75 -2.61 8.02
C TRP A 70 -4.76 -1.34 7.17
N TYR A 71 -3.86 -1.22 6.19
CA TYR A 71 -3.91 -0.15 5.19
C TYR A 71 -5.30 -0.05 4.52
N LEU A 72 -5.86 -1.17 4.05
CA LEU A 72 -7.16 -1.18 3.38
C LEU A 72 -8.30 -0.75 4.32
N ILE A 73 -8.26 -1.19 5.58
CA ILE A 73 -9.26 -0.82 6.59
C ILE A 73 -9.19 0.68 6.89
N LEU A 74 -7.98 1.23 7.10
CA LEU A 74 -7.79 2.65 7.35
C LEU A 74 -8.28 3.52 6.18
N ILE A 75 -7.95 3.13 4.95
CA ILE A 75 -8.50 3.77 3.75
C ILE A 75 -10.02 3.59 3.69
N GLY A 76 -10.54 2.44 4.10
CA GLY A 76 -11.97 2.16 4.15
C GLY A 76 -12.73 3.07 5.11
N PHE A 77 -12.17 3.34 6.29
CA PHE A 77 -12.76 4.25 7.27
C PHE A 77 -12.97 5.67 6.73
N HIS A 78 -12.09 6.14 5.86
CA HIS A 78 -12.27 7.42 5.16
C HIS A 78 -13.59 7.55 4.38
N PHE A 79 -14.21 6.42 4.01
CA PHE A 79 -15.49 6.38 3.29
C PHE A 79 -16.69 6.08 4.19
N ASP A 80 -16.50 5.83 5.49
CA ASP A 80 -17.60 5.62 6.42
C ASP A 80 -18.29 6.98 6.69
N PRO A 81 -19.59 7.12 6.43
CA PRO A 81 -20.31 8.38 6.65
C PRO A 81 -20.35 8.82 8.12
N ASN A 82 -20.08 7.91 9.07
CA ASN A 82 -19.99 8.21 10.49
C ASN A 82 -18.56 8.46 10.96
N ASP A 83 -17.56 8.21 10.11
CA ASP A 83 -16.18 8.54 10.46
C ASP A 83 -16.00 10.05 10.41
N LYS A 84 -15.49 10.57 11.52
CA LYS A 84 -15.15 11.99 11.67
C LYS A 84 -13.68 12.23 11.30
N SER A 85 -12.89 11.17 11.20
CA SER A 85 -11.52 11.22 10.75
C SER A 85 -11.46 11.47 9.24
N ARG A 86 -10.46 12.23 8.83
CA ARG A 86 -10.12 12.43 7.42
C ARG A 86 -8.65 12.10 7.27
N ILE A 87 -8.30 11.47 6.14
CA ILE A 87 -6.91 11.26 5.78
C ILE A 87 -6.47 12.47 4.96
N ASP A 88 -5.74 13.37 5.61
CA ASP A 88 -5.15 14.53 4.96
C ASP A 88 -4.15 14.09 3.89
N HIS A 89 -4.07 14.86 2.80
CA HIS A 89 -3.21 14.58 1.65
C HIS A 89 -3.46 13.23 0.94
N LEU A 90 -4.59 12.56 1.19
CA LEU A 90 -4.94 11.35 0.44
C LEU A 90 -5.06 11.67 -1.08
N PRO A 91 -4.25 11.03 -1.95
CA PRO A 91 -4.28 11.32 -3.37
C PRO A 91 -5.62 10.96 -4.01
N GLU A 92 -6.10 11.74 -4.99
CA GLU A 92 -7.34 11.40 -5.72
C GLU A 92 -7.27 10.03 -6.41
N ASN A 93 -6.06 9.61 -6.77
CA ASN A 93 -5.74 8.32 -7.36
C ASN A 93 -5.21 7.31 -6.32
N TYR A 94 -5.60 7.40 -5.03
CA TYR A 94 -5.15 6.49 -3.95
C TYR A 94 -5.32 5.00 -4.29
N SER A 95 -6.31 4.66 -5.13
CA SER A 95 -6.47 3.30 -5.67
C SER A 95 -5.23 2.77 -6.38
N GLN A 96 -4.43 3.63 -7.02
CA GLN A 96 -3.16 3.26 -7.67
C GLN A 96 -2.06 2.92 -6.65
N TYR A 97 -2.10 3.51 -5.46
CA TYR A 97 -1.24 3.16 -4.33
C TYR A 97 -1.66 1.82 -3.73
N SER A 98 -2.96 1.56 -3.58
CA SER A 98 -3.47 0.26 -3.14
C SER A 98 -3.11 -0.87 -4.12
N LEU A 99 -3.22 -0.61 -5.43
CA LEU A 99 -2.82 -1.56 -6.47
C LEU A 99 -1.32 -1.86 -6.43
N ARG A 100 -0.47 -0.88 -6.13
CA ARG A 100 0.97 -1.11 -5.96
C ARG A 100 1.26 -2.05 -4.81
N LEU A 101 0.69 -1.80 -3.63
CA LEU A 101 0.87 -2.69 -2.49
C LEU A 101 0.39 -4.10 -2.81
N ARG A 102 -0.80 -4.23 -3.42
CA ARG A 102 -1.32 -5.53 -3.88
C ARG A 102 -0.33 -6.24 -4.80
N ASN A 103 0.18 -5.56 -5.83
CA ASN A 103 1.12 -6.16 -6.77
C ASN A 103 2.43 -6.56 -6.08
N ALA A 104 3.00 -5.72 -5.20
CA ALA A 104 4.22 -6.05 -4.48
C ALA A 104 4.06 -7.29 -3.60
N ILE A 105 2.91 -7.42 -2.94
CA ILE A 105 2.60 -8.56 -2.07
C ILE A 105 2.36 -9.82 -2.89
N THR A 106 1.58 -9.75 -3.97
CA THR A 106 1.37 -10.90 -4.86
C THR A 106 2.69 -11.37 -5.47
N SER A 107 3.50 -10.45 -5.99
CA SER A 107 4.85 -10.73 -6.48
C SER A 107 5.75 -11.38 -5.43
N PHE A 108 5.69 -10.92 -4.18
CA PHE A 108 6.42 -11.51 -3.06
C PHE A 108 5.98 -12.95 -2.80
N ILE A 109 4.66 -13.21 -2.74
CA ILE A 109 4.08 -14.53 -2.45
C ILE A 109 4.38 -15.53 -3.56
N ASP A 110 4.29 -15.08 -4.81
CA ASP A 110 4.48 -15.92 -5.99
C ASP A 110 5.96 -16.25 -6.25
N GLY A 111 6.89 -15.63 -5.51
CA GLY A 111 8.33 -15.74 -5.77
C GLY A 111 8.74 -15.07 -7.09
N ASN A 112 7.92 -14.14 -7.60
CA ASN A 112 8.13 -13.41 -8.84
C ASN A 112 8.20 -11.91 -8.55
N PRO A 113 9.35 -11.39 -8.09
CA PRO A 113 9.49 -10.00 -7.66
C PRO A 113 9.13 -9.01 -8.77
N ILE A 114 8.66 -7.81 -8.38
CA ILE A 114 8.32 -6.75 -9.34
C ILE A 114 9.53 -6.47 -10.25
N THR A 115 9.29 -6.59 -11.56
CA THR A 115 10.26 -6.28 -12.62
C THR A 115 10.24 -4.80 -12.97
N ASN A 116 11.26 -4.34 -13.70
CA ASN A 116 11.33 -2.95 -14.16
C ASN A 116 10.18 -2.62 -15.12
N GLU A 117 9.77 -3.57 -15.96
CA GLU A 117 8.66 -3.40 -16.90
C GLU A 117 7.33 -3.22 -16.17
N LEU A 118 7.06 -4.04 -15.14
CA LEU A 118 5.86 -3.90 -14.33
C LEU A 118 5.88 -2.59 -13.55
N GLU A 119 7.03 -2.20 -12.99
CA GLU A 119 7.20 -0.91 -12.31
C GLU A 119 6.91 0.27 -13.25
N GLU A 120 7.36 0.20 -14.51
CA GLU A 120 7.08 1.22 -15.52
C GLU A 120 5.58 1.32 -15.83
N VAL A 121 4.89 0.18 -16.00
CA VAL A 121 3.43 0.14 -16.19
C VAL A 121 2.72 0.79 -15.01
N LEU A 122 3.07 0.41 -13.78
CA LEU A 122 2.50 0.99 -12.58
C LEU A 122 2.72 2.51 -12.56
N ASN A 123 3.94 2.97 -12.87
CA ASN A 123 4.29 4.40 -12.89
C ASN A 123 3.53 5.19 -13.94
N ASN A 124 3.30 4.60 -15.11
CA ASN A 124 2.44 5.20 -16.13
C ASN A 124 0.99 5.33 -15.64
N ASP A 125 0.46 4.31 -14.96
CA ASP A 125 -0.88 4.36 -14.40
C ASP A 125 -1.03 5.41 -13.29
N LEU A 126 -0.03 5.59 -12.43
CA LEU A 126 -0.02 6.63 -11.41
C LEU A 126 -0.05 8.04 -12.01
N LYS A 127 0.70 8.26 -13.10
CA LYS A 127 0.77 9.54 -13.81
C LYS A 127 -0.46 9.83 -14.68
N ASN A 128 -1.26 8.81 -15.01
CA ASN A 128 -2.39 8.92 -15.92
C ASN A 128 -3.62 9.55 -15.23
N LYS A 129 -3.68 10.88 -15.23
CA LYS A 129 -4.79 11.67 -14.64
C LYS A 129 -6.16 11.40 -15.27
N THR A 130 -6.22 10.83 -16.48
CA THR A 130 -7.48 10.52 -17.18
C THR A 130 -8.17 9.24 -16.71
N LYS A 131 -7.49 8.37 -15.92
CA LYS A 131 -8.11 7.21 -15.25
C LYS A 131 -8.74 7.55 -13.90
N VAL A 132 -8.61 8.79 -13.41
CA VAL A 132 -9.34 9.27 -12.24
C VAL A 132 -10.82 9.22 -12.63
N PHE A 133 -11.56 8.30 -12.00
CA PHE A 133 -12.96 8.04 -12.31
C PHE A 133 -13.72 9.36 -12.43
N LYS A 134 -14.27 9.63 -13.62
CA LYS A 134 -15.31 10.67 -13.74
C LYS A 134 -16.35 10.33 -12.66
N LYS A 135 -16.53 11.21 -11.68
CA LYS A 135 -17.64 11.11 -10.72
C LYS A 135 -18.89 10.81 -11.53
N VAL A 136 -19.41 9.61 -11.40
CA VAL A 136 -20.74 9.28 -11.91
C VAL A 136 -21.69 10.01 -10.98
N ASP A 137 -22.37 11.04 -11.48
CA ASP A 137 -23.42 11.72 -10.74
C ASP A 137 -24.58 10.74 -10.53
N TYR A 138 -24.60 10.08 -9.37
CA TYR A 138 -25.67 9.15 -8.96
C TYR A 138 -27.03 9.85 -8.69
N ASN A 139 -27.14 11.17 -8.92
CA ASN A 139 -28.34 11.96 -8.66
C ASN A 139 -29.26 12.13 -9.89
N LYS A 140 -29.13 11.32 -10.95
CA LYS A 140 -30.06 11.32 -12.09
C LYS A 140 -30.74 9.98 -12.30
N SER A 141 -31.39 9.48 -11.25
CA SER A 141 -32.39 8.42 -11.38
C SER A 141 -33.39 8.58 -10.25
N ASN A 142 -34.23 9.61 -10.37
CA ASN A 142 -35.55 9.75 -9.73
C ASN A 142 -36.23 11.00 -10.31
N MET A 143 -36.75 10.89 -11.54
CA MET A 143 -37.91 11.64 -12.03
C MET A 143 -38.75 10.71 -12.89
#